data_AF-A0A9P6X497-F1
#
_entry.id   AF-A0A9P6X497-F1
#
_cell.length_a   1.000
_cell.length_b   1.000
_cell.length_c   1.000
_cell.angle_alpha   90.00
_cell.angle_beta   90.00
_cell.angle_gamma   90.00
#
_symmetry.space_group_name_H-M   'P 1'
#
loop_
_entity.id
_entity.type
_entity.pdbx_description
1 polymer ?
#
loop_
_entity_poly.entity_id
_entity_poly.type
_entity_poly.pdbx_seq_one_letter_code
_entity_poly.pdbx_strand_id
1 'polypeptide(L)'
;MNLEPARKRQKRLKKAAHNGKRIDFVLNLFSKELALKVLSYLSSADLVQCAAVSSHWARLANDEMLWKPLFYCRFRDSITSSEQGLHLTDNKRRASVTRYGGSWKAKYRVHENWLSGS
;
A
#
# COMPACT_ATOMS: atom_id res chain seq x y z
N MET A 1 2.56 -39.38 -39.93
CA MET A 1 3.85 -38.65 -39.91
C MET A 1 3.86 -37.76 -38.68
N ASN A 2 4.68 -38.07 -37.68
CA ASN A 2 4.84 -37.23 -36.48
C ASN A 2 5.80 -36.09 -36.79
N LEU A 3 5.28 -34.88 -36.99
CA LEU A 3 6.06 -33.66 -37.17
C LEU A 3 6.60 -33.22 -35.80
N GLU A 4 7.80 -33.68 -35.45
CA GLU A 4 8.51 -33.20 -34.26
C GLU A 4 8.70 -31.67 -34.33
N PRO A 5 8.29 -30.91 -33.31
CA PRO A 5 8.38 -29.46 -33.33
C PRO A 5 9.84 -28.99 -33.31
N ALA A 6 10.16 -28.02 -34.17
CA ALA A 6 11.49 -27.48 -34.38
C ALA A 6 12.24 -27.17 -33.07
N ARG A 7 13.51 -27.60 -32.97
CA ARG A 7 14.44 -27.47 -31.83
C ARG A 7 14.42 -26.10 -31.11
N LYS A 8 14.18 -25.01 -31.84
CA LYS A 8 14.05 -23.64 -31.29
C LYS A 8 12.81 -23.46 -30.40
N ARG A 9 11.68 -24.11 -30.77
CA ARG A 9 10.42 -24.10 -30.01
C ARG A 9 10.54 -24.91 -28.72
N GLN A 10 11.27 -26.03 -28.75
CA GLN A 10 11.60 -26.81 -27.55
C GLN A 10 12.45 -26.01 -26.54
N LYS A 11 13.43 -25.21 -27.00
CA LYS A 11 14.22 -24.33 -26.11
C LYS A 11 13.37 -23.25 -25.42
N ARG A 12 12.40 -22.64 -26.13
CA ARG A 12 11.48 -21.63 -25.55
C ARG A 12 10.54 -22.24 -24.50
N LEU A 13 10.02 -23.44 -24.76
CA LEU A 13 9.17 -24.16 -23.80
C LEU A 13 9.93 -24.56 -22.54
N LYS A 14 11.19 -25.02 -22.67
CA LYS A 14 12.05 -25.33 -21.51
C LYS A 14 12.45 -24.09 -20.70
N LYS A 15 12.65 -22.93 -21.35
CA LYS A 15 12.96 -21.67 -20.67
C LYS A 15 11.77 -21.12 -19.86
N ALA A 16 10.53 -21.34 -20.34
CA ALA A 16 9.32 -20.98 -19.61
C ALA A 16 9.08 -21.88 -18.38
N ALA A 17 9.47 -23.15 -18.44
CA ALA A 17 9.33 -24.10 -17.33
C ALA A 17 10.33 -23.85 -16.18
N HIS A 18 11.42 -23.12 -16.41
CA HIS A 18 12.39 -22.75 -15.36
C HIS A 18 12.03 -21.45 -14.63
N ASN A 19 10.98 -20.74 -15.04
CA ASN A 19 10.34 -19.80 -14.13
C ASN A 19 9.61 -20.64 -13.08
N GLY A 20 10.31 -20.99 -12.00
CA GLY A 20 9.71 -21.60 -10.81
C GLY A 20 8.40 -20.89 -10.49
N LYS A 21 7.40 -21.66 -10.04
CA LYS A 21 6.06 -21.13 -9.70
C LYS A 21 6.22 -19.84 -8.89
N ARG A 22 5.93 -18.70 -9.50
CA ARG A 22 5.98 -17.41 -8.80
C ARG A 22 4.86 -17.42 -7.79
N ILE A 23 5.21 -17.22 -6.52
CA ILE A 23 4.24 -17.21 -5.43
C ILE A 23 3.86 -15.75 -5.17
N ASP A 24 2.59 -15.42 -5.34
CA ASP A 24 2.04 -14.18 -4.81
C ASP A 24 1.88 -14.35 -3.30
N PHE A 25 2.74 -13.69 -2.52
CA PHE A 25 2.74 -13.84 -1.08
C PHE A 25 1.54 -13.17 -0.40
N VAL A 26 0.95 -12.14 -1.03
CA VAL A 26 -0.21 -11.42 -0.51
C VAL A 26 -1.47 -12.27 -0.63
N LEU A 27 -1.58 -13.08 -1.67
CA LEU A 27 -2.73 -13.95 -1.92
C LEU A 27 -2.57 -15.37 -1.38
N ASN A 28 -1.38 -15.97 -1.55
CA ASN A 28 -1.23 -17.42 -1.47
C ASN A 28 -0.25 -17.90 -0.40
N LEU A 29 0.43 -17.00 0.32
CA LEU A 29 1.46 -17.39 1.29
C LEU A 29 1.24 -16.82 2.69
N PHE A 30 1.02 -15.51 2.80
CA PHE A 30 0.95 -14.84 4.10
C PHE A 30 -0.50 -14.64 4.56
N SER A 31 -0.67 -14.62 5.89
CA SER A 31 -1.88 -14.05 6.48
C SER A 31 -1.95 -12.55 6.19
N LYS A 32 -3.14 -11.96 6.31
CA LYS A 32 -3.34 -10.51 6.10
C LYS A 32 -2.43 -9.68 7.01
N GLU A 33 -2.28 -10.09 8.27
CA GLU A 33 -1.43 -9.40 9.25
C GLU A 33 0.04 -9.42 8.86
N LEU A 34 0.55 -10.56 8.38
CA LEU A 34 1.93 -10.69 7.95
C LEU A 34 2.19 -9.91 6.65
N ALA A 35 1.25 -9.94 5.70
CA ALA A 35 1.33 -9.12 4.49
C ALA A 35 1.30 -7.61 4.82
N LEU A 36 0.43 -7.18 5.75
CA LEU A 36 0.42 -5.80 6.25
C LEU A 36 1.72 -5.44 6.94
N LYS A 37 2.31 -6.37 7.71
CA LYS A 37 3.60 -6.14 8.36
C LYS A 37 4.71 -5.93 7.33
N VAL A 38 4.75 -6.70 6.25
CA VAL A 38 5.69 -6.50 5.14
C VAL A 38 5.47 -5.14 4.47
N LEU A 39 4.22 -4.81 4.15
CA LEU A 39 3.86 -3.52 3.54
C LEU A 39 4.20 -2.33 4.46
N SER A 40 4.22 -2.50 5.79
CA SER A 40 4.56 -1.43 6.74
C SER A 40 6.00 -0.93 6.65
N TYR A 41 6.89 -1.67 5.99
CA TYR A 41 8.27 -1.25 5.74
C TYR A 41 8.42 -0.38 4.48
N LEU A 42 7.35 -0.22 3.69
CA LEU A 42 7.37 0.49 2.43
C LEU A 42 7.12 1.99 2.59
N SER A 43 7.67 2.77 1.65
CA SER A 43 7.37 4.20 1.55
C SER A 43 5.94 4.44 1.04
N SER A 44 5.44 5.67 1.18
CA SER A 44 4.13 6.04 0.64
C SER A 44 4.06 5.86 -0.88
N ALA A 45 5.15 6.13 -1.60
CA ALA A 45 5.24 5.93 -3.05
C ALA A 45 5.14 4.44 -3.42
N ASP A 46 5.87 3.58 -2.72
CA ASP A 46 5.86 2.13 -2.96
C ASP A 46 4.51 1.51 -2.65
N LEU A 47 3.81 2.00 -1.61
CA LEU A 47 2.45 1.57 -1.30
C LEU A 47 1.46 1.95 -2.41
N VAL A 48 1.61 3.11 -3.03
CA VAL A 48 0.79 3.50 -4.19
C VAL A 48 1.05 2.56 -5.37
N GLN A 49 2.30 2.16 -5.62
CA GLN A 49 2.62 1.17 -6.65
C GLN A 49 2.04 -0.20 -6.32
N CYS A 50 2.15 -0.65 -5.07
CA CYS A 50 1.52 -1.89 -4.60
C CYS A 50 0.00 -1.88 -4.84
N ALA A 51 -0.66 -0.75 -4.61
CA ALA A 51 -2.09 -0.64 -4.83
C ALA A 51 -2.52 -0.81 -6.30
N ALA A 52 -1.62 -0.60 -7.26
CA ALA A 52 -1.88 -0.77 -8.68
C ALA A 52 -1.75 -2.23 -9.16
N VAL A 53 -1.23 -3.14 -8.34
CA VAL A 53 -0.94 -4.54 -8.73
C VAL A 53 -2.21 -5.37 -8.92
N SER A 54 -3.14 -5.31 -7.95
CA SER A 54 -4.43 -6.02 -8.01
C SER A 54 -5.39 -5.48 -6.94
N SER A 55 -6.66 -5.89 -6.97
CA SER A 55 -7.67 -5.50 -5.96
C SER A 55 -7.31 -5.92 -4.53
N HIS A 56 -6.67 -7.08 -4.35
CA HIS A 56 -6.26 -7.56 -3.03
C HIS A 56 -5.08 -6.77 -2.48
N TRP A 57 -4.11 -6.48 -3.35
CA TRP A 57 -2.98 -5.61 -3.03
C TRP A 57 -3.46 -4.19 -2.73
N ALA A 58 -4.40 -3.65 -3.52
CA ALA A 58 -5.04 -2.36 -3.27
C ALA A 58 -5.71 -2.31 -1.89
N ARG A 59 -6.42 -3.38 -1.50
CA ARG A 59 -7.06 -3.42 -0.18
C ARG A 59 -6.05 -3.32 0.95
N LEU A 60 -4.94 -4.07 0.89
CA LEU A 60 -3.92 -4.04 1.93
C LEU A 60 -3.09 -2.75 1.91
N ALA A 61 -2.68 -2.29 0.73
CA ALA A 61 -1.84 -1.10 0.59
C ALA A 61 -2.57 0.21 0.96
N ASN A 62 -3.91 0.20 0.96
CA ASN A 62 -4.73 1.31 1.42
C ASN A 62 -5.18 1.19 2.88
N ASP A 63 -4.67 0.22 3.64
CA ASP A 63 -5.08 -0.02 5.02
C ASP A 63 -4.67 1.13 5.96
N GLU A 64 -5.58 1.49 6.86
CA GLU A 64 -5.41 2.59 7.81
C GLU A 64 -4.22 2.38 8.77
N MET A 65 -3.88 1.12 9.07
CA MET A 65 -2.73 0.77 9.89
C MET A 65 -1.38 1.11 9.23
N LEU A 66 -1.34 1.28 7.90
CA LEU A 66 -0.15 1.71 7.16
C LEU A 66 -0.06 3.24 7.07
N TRP A 67 -1.16 3.89 6.71
CA TRP A 67 -1.15 5.34 6.43
C TRP A 67 -1.10 6.20 7.69
N LYS A 68 -1.65 5.72 8.82
CA LYS A 68 -1.59 6.46 10.09
C LYS A 68 -0.14 6.62 10.59
N PRO A 69 0.69 5.56 10.74
CA PRO A 69 2.10 5.71 11.10
C PRO A 69 2.90 6.53 10.10
N LEU A 70 2.68 6.36 8.79
CA LEU A 70 3.35 7.14 7.75
C LEU A 70 3.06 8.64 7.87
N PHE A 71 1.80 8.99 8.16
CA PHE A 71 1.40 10.36 8.41
C PHE A 71 2.16 10.95 9.60
N TYR A 72 2.17 10.26 10.74
CA TYR A 72 2.88 10.76 11.92
C TYR A 72 4.39 10.82 11.71
N CYS A 73 4.98 9.88 10.98
CA CYS A 73 6.41 9.90 10.67
C CYS A 73 6.81 11.12 9.84
N ARG A 74 6.01 11.46 8.82
CA ARG A 74 6.32 12.56 7.89
C ARG A 74 5.93 13.94 8.41
N PHE A 75 4.82 14.04 9.14
CA PHE A 75 4.23 15.32 9.53
C PHE A 75 4.31 15.61 11.03
N ARG A 76 5.06 14.83 11.82
CA ARG A 76 5.12 14.93 13.30
C ARG A 76 5.30 16.36 13.81
N ASP A 77 6.17 17.12 13.15
CA ASP A 77 6.54 18.48 13.58
C ASP A 77 5.46 19.51 13.24
N SER A 78 4.55 19.23 12.30
CA SER A 78 3.41 20.11 11.99
C SER A 78 2.24 19.98 12.96
N ILE A 79 2.18 18.89 13.73
CA ILE A 79 1.05 18.57 14.61
C ILE A 79 1.28 19.14 16.02
N THR A 80 2.53 19.21 16.48
CA THR A 80 2.88 19.69 17.82
C THR A 80 2.53 21.16 18.03
N SER A 81 2.61 22.00 17.00
CA SER A 81 2.23 23.43 17.10
C SER A 81 0.72 23.68 17.07
N SER A 82 -0.09 22.75 16.55
CA SER A 82 -1.54 22.94 16.39
C SER A 82 -2.40 22.17 17.40
N GLU A 83 -1.87 21.13 18.06
CA GLU A 83 -2.69 20.19 18.85
C GLU A 83 -2.51 20.27 20.38
N GLN A 84 -1.59 21.11 20.90
CA GLN A 84 -1.41 21.27 22.36
C GLN A 84 -2.54 22.04 23.06
N GLY A 85 -3.56 22.52 22.33
CA GLY A 85 -4.59 23.42 22.86
C GLY A 85 -5.98 22.85 23.13
N LEU A 86 -6.29 21.56 22.92
CA LEU A 86 -7.66 21.09 23.20
C LEU A 86 -7.75 19.62 23.61
N HIS A 87 -7.66 19.41 24.93
CA HIS A 87 -8.15 18.21 25.59
C HIS A 87 -9.68 18.29 25.72
N LEU A 88 -10.35 17.16 25.51
CA LEU A 88 -11.79 16.90 25.68
C LEU A 88 -12.72 17.53 24.63
N THR A 89 -13.10 16.77 23.61
CA THR A 89 -14.51 16.46 23.33
C THR A 89 -14.60 15.36 22.27
N ASP A 90 -15.51 14.41 22.48
CA ASP A 90 -15.87 13.32 21.57
C ASP A 90 -16.26 13.77 20.14
N ASN A 91 -16.39 15.09 19.93
CA ASN A 91 -16.71 15.72 18.66
C ASN A 91 -15.59 15.59 17.59
N LYS A 92 -14.32 15.35 18.01
CA LYS A 92 -13.18 15.22 17.07
C LYS A 92 -13.26 13.95 16.21
N ARG A 93 -13.89 12.87 16.70
CA ARG A 93 -14.11 11.65 15.90
C ARG A 93 -15.10 11.88 14.74
N ARG A 94 -16.08 12.76 14.91
CA ARG A 94 -17.05 13.10 13.86
C ARG A 94 -16.45 14.02 12.78
N ALA A 95 -15.60 14.97 13.18
CA ALA A 95 -14.96 15.90 12.25
C ALA A 95 -13.89 15.25 11.35
N SER A 96 -13.13 14.27 11.85
CA SER A 96 -12.13 13.55 11.05
C SER A 96 -12.74 12.58 10.04
N VAL A 97 -13.86 11.93 10.41
CA VAL A 97 -14.62 11.05 9.51
C VAL A 97 -15.24 11.84 8.36
N THR A 98 -15.74 13.05 8.61
CA THR A 98 -16.44 13.85 7.60
C THR A 98 -15.52 14.63 6.67
N ARG A 99 -14.38 15.16 7.14
CA ARG A 99 -13.53 16.05 6.33
C ARG A 99 -12.60 15.33 5.34
N TYR A 100 -12.24 14.06 5.61
CA TYR A 100 -11.34 13.26 4.76
C TYR A 100 -11.91 11.88 4.41
N GLY A 101 -13.22 11.69 4.57
CA GLY A 101 -13.86 10.37 4.45
C GLY A 101 -13.35 9.35 5.48
N GLY A 102 -12.74 9.81 6.57
CA GLY A 102 -12.16 8.98 7.63
C GLY A 102 -10.86 8.26 7.28
N SER A 103 -10.31 8.44 6.08
CA SER A 103 -9.10 7.73 5.66
C SER A 103 -7.81 8.51 5.91
N TRP A 104 -6.85 7.88 6.59
CA TRP A 104 -5.50 8.39 6.81
C TRP A 104 -4.74 8.58 5.50
N LYS A 105 -5.03 7.78 4.46
CA LYS A 105 -4.46 7.99 3.12
C LYS A 105 -4.94 9.32 2.52
N ALA A 106 -6.23 9.62 2.63
CA ALA A 106 -6.79 10.87 2.13
C ALA A 106 -6.18 12.06 2.88
N LYS A 107 -6.05 11.95 4.21
CA LYS A 107 -5.39 12.97 5.04
C LYS A 107 -3.92 13.16 4.65
N TYR A 108 -3.17 12.08 4.45
CA TYR A 108 -1.79 12.11 3.98
C TYR A 108 -1.67 12.84 2.65
N ARG A 109 -2.49 12.47 1.66
CA ARG A 109 -2.47 13.08 0.33
C ARG A 109 -2.73 14.58 0.38
N VAL A 110 -3.70 15.03 1.17
CA VAL A 110 -3.99 16.46 1.31
C VAL A 110 -2.78 17.20 1.87
N HIS A 111 -2.17 16.70 2.95
CA HIS A 111 -0.97 17.31 3.53
C HIS A 111 0.22 17.29 2.56
N GLU A 112 0.41 16.19 1.83
CA GLU A 112 1.47 16.08 0.82
C GLU A 112 1.28 17.13 -0.27
N ASN A 113 0.08 17.26 -0.82
CA ASN A 113 -0.24 18.25 -1.87
C ASN A 113 0.01 19.68 -1.40
N TRP A 114 -0.33 20.01 -0.14
CA TRP A 114 -0.03 21.32 0.43
C TRP A 114 1.48 21.61 0.51
N LEU A 115 2.31 20.60 0.76
CA LEU A 115 3.77 20.76 0.77
C LEU A 115 4.38 20.79 -0.64
N SER A 116 3.82 20.01 -1.57
CA SER A 116 4.35 19.90 -2.94
C SER A 116 3.80 20.95 -3.91
N GLY A 117 2.77 21.70 -3.51
CA GLY A 117 2.11 22.70 -4.35
C GLY A 117 1.36 22.10 -5.55
N SER A 118 0.79 20.90 -5.37
CA SER A 118 0.10 20.13 -6.43
C SER A 118 -1.42 20.16 -6.33
#